data_AF-A0A0T6BI40-F1
#
_entry.id   AF-A0A0T6BI40-F1
#
_cell.length_a   1.000
_cell.length_b   1.000
_cell.length_c   1.000
_cell.angle_alpha   90.00
_cell.angle_beta   90.00
_cell.angle_gamma   90.00
#
_symmetry.space_group_name_H-M   'P 1'
#
loop_
_entity.id
_entity.type
_entity.pdbx_description
1 polymer ?
#
loop_
_entity_poly.entity_id
_entity_poly.type
_entity_poly.pdbx_seq_one_letter_code
_entity_poly.pdbx_strand_id
1 'polypeptide(L)'
;MAKYFRISRDIDKDIKIFVPRSVSQFSGSILGEDTSTKRVSICENIHECLNGLSYSHDEEAYDKVSGRFRLLKVYEFELDPGDVVPYTDLTGKVPDALQTKECWSIKEIEPVNSYIIELTYFHVEDKYPYLIRDVEYEILNE
;
A
#
# COMPACT_ATOMS: atom_id res chain seq x y z
N MET A 1 -20.62 -4.88 0.85
CA MET A 1 -19.33 -4.21 1.12
C MET A 1 -18.21 -5.06 0.56
N ALA A 2 -17.23 -4.43 -0.09
CA ALA A 2 -16.02 -5.05 -0.59
C ALA A 2 -14.86 -4.76 0.39
N LYS A 3 -13.89 -5.68 0.45
CA LYS A 3 -12.72 -5.54 1.32
C LYS A 3 -11.61 -4.77 0.60
N TYR A 4 -10.99 -3.86 1.33
CA TYR A 4 -9.83 -3.11 0.89
C TYR A 4 -8.78 -3.06 1.98
N PHE A 5 -7.54 -2.81 1.59
CA PHE A 5 -6.39 -2.86 2.46
C PHE A 5 -5.50 -1.64 2.28
N ARG A 6 -4.75 -1.30 3.34
CA ARG A 6 -3.68 -0.31 3.30
C ARG A 6 -2.54 -0.77 4.18
N ILE A 7 -1.31 -0.52 3.74
CA ILE A 7 -0.10 -0.90 4.48
C ILE A 7 0.64 0.33 5.02
N SER A 8 1.22 0.17 6.21
CA SER A 8 2.08 1.14 6.88
C SER A 8 3.41 0.49 7.29
N ARG A 9 4.52 1.20 7.07
CA ARG A 9 5.84 0.85 7.61
C ARG A 9 5.99 1.22 9.10
N ASP A 10 5.15 2.11 9.59
CA ASP A 10 5.05 2.44 11.01
C ASP A 10 4.11 1.44 11.68
N ILE A 11 4.70 0.48 12.39
CA ILE A 11 4.00 -0.61 13.08
C ILE A 11 3.44 -0.19 14.44
N ASP A 12 4.03 0.82 15.06
CA ASP A 12 3.65 1.30 16.39
C ASP A 12 2.43 2.21 16.33
N LYS A 13 2.20 2.85 15.19
CA LYS A 13 1.05 3.72 14.98
C LYS A 13 -0.22 2.93 14.79
N ASP A 14 -1.26 3.29 15.53
CA ASP A 14 -2.61 2.78 15.36
C ASP A 14 -3.55 3.87 14.86
N ILE A 15 -3.83 3.86 13.56
CA ILE A 15 -4.67 4.87 12.91
C ILE A 15 -6.13 4.43 13.00
N LYS A 16 -6.93 5.17 13.76
CA LYS A 16 -8.38 4.93 13.88
C LYS A 16 -9.21 5.50 12.72
N ILE A 17 -8.74 6.59 12.12
CA ILE A 17 -9.42 7.27 11.01
C ILE A 17 -8.39 7.68 9.97
N PHE A 18 -8.60 7.25 8.72
CA PHE A 18 -7.81 7.69 7.59
C PHE A 18 -8.54 8.84 6.90
N VAL A 19 -7.91 10.01 6.98
CA VAL A 19 -8.42 11.23 6.35
C VAL A 19 -7.75 11.41 4.98
N PRO A 20 -8.51 11.66 3.90
CA PRO A 20 -7.97 11.96 2.59
C PRO A 20 -6.97 13.12 2.60
N ARG A 21 -5.78 12.89 2.03
CA ARG A 21 -4.71 13.89 1.93
C ARG A 21 -4.15 13.92 0.53
N SER A 22 -3.63 15.08 0.15
CA SER A 22 -2.87 15.27 -1.08
C SER A 22 -1.47 14.67 -0.89
N VAL A 23 -0.97 13.96 -1.89
CA VAL A 23 0.41 13.44 -1.88
C VAL A 23 1.37 14.61 -2.09
N SER A 24 2.43 14.69 -1.30
CA SER A 24 3.44 15.74 -1.48
C SER A 24 4.32 15.37 -2.67
N GLN A 25 4.69 16.34 -3.52
CA GLN A 25 5.68 16.11 -4.59
C GLN A 25 7.02 15.60 -4.05
N PHE A 26 7.31 15.81 -2.77
CA PHE A 26 8.54 15.35 -2.12
C PHE A 26 8.42 13.95 -1.49
N SER A 27 7.23 13.35 -1.44
CA SER A 27 7.00 12.08 -0.73
C SER A 27 7.12 10.83 -1.61
N GLY A 28 8.11 10.78 -2.51
CA GLY A 28 8.32 9.61 -3.37
C GLY A 28 7.23 9.40 -4.42
N SER A 29 6.46 10.45 -4.77
CA SER A 29 5.43 10.40 -5.81
C SER A 29 6.02 10.10 -7.18
N ILE A 30 5.29 9.34 -7.99
CA ILE A 30 5.71 9.02 -9.36
C ILE A 30 5.52 10.25 -10.26
N LEU A 31 6.45 10.47 -11.19
CA LEU A 31 6.34 11.59 -12.13
C LEU A 31 5.03 11.48 -12.94
N GLY A 32 4.22 12.53 -12.90
CA GLY A 32 2.93 12.57 -13.58
C GLY A 32 1.75 12.12 -12.74
N GLU A 33 1.98 11.69 -11.48
CA GLU A 33 0.91 11.44 -10.53
C GLU A 33 0.16 12.73 -10.17
N ASP A 34 -1.17 12.67 -10.12
CA ASP A 34 -2.03 13.72 -9.61
C ASP A 34 -1.73 13.90 -8.12
N THR A 35 -1.04 14.97 -7.75
CA THR A 35 -0.74 15.29 -6.35
C THR A 35 -1.81 16.17 -5.70
N SER A 36 -2.81 16.63 -6.46
CA SER A 36 -3.80 17.60 -6.01
C SER A 36 -4.99 16.94 -5.31
N THR A 37 -5.48 15.81 -5.86
CA THR A 37 -6.64 15.10 -5.31
C THR A 37 -6.34 14.54 -3.93
N LYS A 38 -7.14 14.92 -2.93
CA LYS A 38 -7.06 14.31 -1.60
C LYS A 38 -7.65 12.91 -1.64
N ARG A 39 -6.88 11.91 -1.23
CA ARG A 39 -7.35 10.52 -1.14
C ARG A 39 -6.74 9.76 0.02
N VAL A 40 -7.30 8.59 0.27
CA VAL A 40 -6.64 7.47 0.94
C VAL A 40 -6.41 6.39 -0.11
N SER A 41 -5.14 6.10 -0.42
CA SER A 41 -4.77 4.97 -1.29
C SER A 41 -4.99 3.65 -0.57
N ILE A 42 -5.71 2.75 -1.22
CA ILE A 42 -6.09 1.41 -0.74
C ILE A 42 -5.99 0.41 -1.91
N CYS A 43 -5.88 -0.88 -1.63
CA CYS A 43 -5.91 -1.92 -2.67
C CYS A 43 -6.87 -3.05 -2.30
N GLU A 44 -7.26 -3.86 -3.27
CA GLU A 44 -8.23 -4.96 -3.07
C GLU A 44 -7.64 -6.15 -2.28
N ASN A 45 -6.33 -6.23 -2.15
CA ASN A 45 -5.63 -7.23 -1.33
C ASN A 45 -4.24 -6.73 -0.89
N ILE A 46 -3.64 -7.44 0.07
CA ILE A 46 -2.34 -7.09 0.66
C ILE A 46 -1.21 -7.11 -0.37
N HIS A 47 -1.20 -8.08 -1.29
CA HIS A 47 -0.15 -8.21 -2.30
C HIS A 47 -0.07 -6.95 -3.18
N GLU A 48 -1.22 -6.44 -3.62
CA GLU A 48 -1.28 -5.20 -4.41
C GLU A 48 -0.85 -3.97 -3.59
N CYS A 49 -1.19 -3.92 -2.29
CA CYS A 49 -0.66 -2.88 -1.41
C CYS A 49 0.87 -2.92 -1.29
N LEU A 50 1.47 -4.11 -1.29
CA LEU A 50 2.92 -4.29 -1.24
C LEU A 50 3.58 -3.84 -2.54
N ASN A 51 2.93 -4.03 -3.69
CA ASN A 51 3.41 -3.53 -4.98
C ASN A 51 3.50 -1.99 -5.01
N GLY A 52 2.65 -1.29 -4.27
CA GLY A 52 2.70 0.18 -4.14
C GLY A 52 3.75 0.70 -3.14
N LEU A 53 4.43 -0.18 -2.40
CA LEU A 53 5.51 0.24 -1.50
C LEU A 53 6.82 0.33 -2.30
N SER A 54 7.41 1.54 -2.34
CA SER A 54 8.70 1.72 -3.00
C SER A 54 9.83 1.04 -2.20
N TYR A 55 10.36 -0.07 -2.74
CA TYR A 55 11.56 -0.74 -2.23
C TYR A 55 12.76 -0.34 -3.07
N SER A 56 13.95 -0.26 -2.46
CA SER A 56 15.17 -0.16 -3.26
C SER A 56 15.56 -1.51 -3.85
N HIS A 57 16.29 -1.53 -4.97
CA HIS A 57 16.70 -2.77 -5.64
C HIS A 57 17.58 -3.67 -4.75
N ASP A 58 18.34 -3.08 -3.83
CA ASP A 58 19.19 -3.79 -2.86
C ASP A 58 18.47 -4.12 -1.54
N GLU A 59 17.16 -3.82 -1.46
CA GLU A 59 16.39 -4.06 -0.24
C GLU A 59 16.01 -5.55 -0.12
N GLU A 60 16.41 -6.17 0.99
CA GLU A 60 16.03 -7.55 1.32
C GLU A 60 14.91 -7.56 2.37
N ALA A 61 14.06 -8.58 2.36
CA ALA A 61 13.03 -8.81 3.38
C ALA A 61 13.63 -9.00 4.78
N TYR A 62 14.78 -9.67 4.86
CA TYR A 62 15.53 -9.87 6.08
C TYR A 62 16.65 -8.84 6.21
N ASP A 63 16.62 -8.04 7.28
CA ASP A 63 17.73 -7.17 7.61
C ASP A 63 18.79 -7.96 8.40
N LYS A 64 19.93 -8.20 7.72
CA LYS A 64 21.08 -8.92 8.28
C LYS A 64 21.73 -8.21 9.47
N VAL A 65 21.56 -6.90 9.62
CA VAL A 65 22.15 -6.13 10.73
C VAL A 65 21.31 -6.28 11.99
N SER A 66 19.99 -6.11 11.89
CA SER A 66 19.08 -6.28 13.03
C SER A 66 18.72 -7.75 13.30
N GLY A 67 18.95 -8.64 12.34
CA GLY A 67 18.64 -10.05 12.43
C GLY A 67 17.13 -10.32 12.43
N ARG A 68 16.35 -9.49 11.72
CA ARG A 68 14.89 -9.53 11.72
C ARG A 68 14.33 -9.33 10.32
N PHE A 69 13.19 -9.95 10.08
CA PHE A 69 12.37 -9.66 8.91
C PHE A 69 11.66 -8.30 9.05
N ARG A 70 11.30 -7.70 7.91
CA ARG A 70 10.52 -6.46 7.88
C ARG A 70 9.11 -6.72 8.34
N LEU A 71 8.68 -5.93 9.31
CA LEU A 71 7.31 -5.93 9.82
C LEU A 71 6.54 -4.77 9.19
N LEU A 72 5.30 -5.04 8.81
CA LEU A 72 4.40 -4.06 8.24
C LEU A 72 3.05 -4.15 8.91
N LYS A 73 2.40 -3.00 9.13
CA LYS A 73 1.03 -2.97 9.64
C LYS A 73 0.04 -2.90 8.49
N VAL A 74 -0.94 -3.79 8.51
CA VAL A 74 -2.04 -3.87 7.56
C VAL A 74 -3.29 -3.31 8.23
N TYR A 75 -4.02 -2.47 7.50
CA TYR A 75 -5.33 -1.97 7.85
C TYR A 75 -6.36 -2.53 6.87
N GLU A 76 -7.43 -3.13 7.38
CA GLU A 76 -8.53 -3.69 6.59
C GLU A 76 -9.76 -2.78 6.68
N PHE A 77 -10.43 -2.57 5.56
CA PHE A 77 -11.62 -1.73 5.42
C PHE A 77 -12.73 -2.52 4.74
N GLU A 78 -13.97 -2.29 5.15
CA GLU A 78 -15.17 -2.72 4.42
C GLU A 78 -15.86 -1.49 3.86
N LEU A 79 -15.83 -1.34 2.53
CA LEU A 79 -16.35 -0.16 1.84
C LEU A 79 -17.39 -0.54 0.78
N ASP A 80 -18.31 0.37 0.49
CA ASP A 80 -19.19 0.20 -0.66
C ASP A 80 -18.42 0.50 -1.96
N PRO A 81 -18.53 -0.32 -3.01
CA PRO A 81 -17.79 -0.10 -4.26
C PRO A 81 -18.05 1.27 -4.90
N GLY A 82 -19.21 1.87 -4.67
CA GLY A 82 -19.53 3.22 -5.16
C GLY A 82 -18.79 4.36 -4.45
N ASP A 83 -18.15 4.09 -3.31
CA ASP A 83 -17.37 5.05 -2.53
C ASP A 83 -15.88 5.01 -2.84
N VAL A 84 -15.47 4.10 -3.73
CA VAL A 84 -14.08 3.89 -4.13
C VAL A 84 -13.92 4.21 -5.61
N VAL A 85 -12.91 5.00 -5.95
CA VAL A 85 -12.48 5.19 -7.35
C VAL A 85 -11.59 4.00 -7.72
N PRO A 86 -12.00 3.15 -8.67
CA PRO A 86 -11.23 1.96 -9.03
C PRO A 86 -9.98 2.32 -9.81
N TYR A 87 -8.96 1.46 -9.73
CA TYR A 87 -7.68 1.63 -10.42
C TYR A 87 -7.81 1.86 -11.94
N THR A 88 -8.84 1.31 -12.58
CA THR A 88 -9.13 1.51 -14.01
C THR A 88 -9.40 2.97 -14.37
N ASP A 89 -9.95 3.73 -13.43
CA ASP A 89 -10.33 5.14 -13.60
C ASP A 89 -9.19 6.08 -13.17
N LEU A 90 -8.13 5.52 -12.57
CA LEU A 90 -6.97 6.25 -12.08
C LEU A 90 -5.80 6.25 -13.06
N THR A 91 -5.84 5.51 -14.17
CA THR A 91 -4.71 5.39 -15.13
C THR A 91 -4.18 6.72 -15.68
N GLY A 92 -5.02 7.75 -15.80
CA GLY A 92 -4.63 9.11 -16.19
C GLY A 92 -4.19 10.02 -15.04
N LYS A 93 -4.27 9.53 -13.80
CA LYS A 93 -3.97 10.25 -12.56
C LYS A 93 -2.84 9.60 -11.74
N VAL A 94 -2.67 8.30 -11.87
CA VAL A 94 -1.66 7.48 -11.21
C VAL A 94 -1.11 6.58 -12.30
N PRO A 95 0.06 6.91 -12.87
CA PRO A 95 0.59 6.25 -14.06
C PRO A 95 0.73 4.72 -13.94
N ASP A 96 0.91 4.22 -12.72
CA ASP A 96 1.14 2.82 -12.39
C ASP A 96 -0.08 2.15 -11.71
N ALA A 97 -1.25 2.80 -11.67
CA ALA A 97 -2.43 2.25 -11.00
C ALA A 97 -2.88 0.89 -11.57
N LEU A 98 -2.65 0.60 -12.86
CA LEU A 98 -2.97 -0.72 -13.41
C LEU A 98 -2.08 -1.82 -12.84
N GLN A 99 -0.83 -1.48 -12.54
CA GLN A 99 0.20 -2.39 -12.05
C GLN A 99 0.06 -2.62 -10.56
N THR A 100 -0.15 -1.55 -9.79
CA THR A 100 -0.31 -1.62 -8.33
C THR A 100 -1.75 -1.91 -7.90
N LYS A 101 -2.70 -1.89 -8.84
CA LYS A 101 -4.15 -1.92 -8.61
C LYS A 101 -4.58 -0.98 -7.48
N GLU A 102 -3.94 0.19 -7.41
CA GLU A 102 -4.28 1.22 -6.44
C GLU A 102 -5.68 1.75 -6.71
N CYS A 103 -6.50 1.75 -5.67
CA CYS A 103 -7.81 2.38 -5.62
C CYS A 103 -7.79 3.57 -4.66
N TRP A 104 -8.71 4.52 -4.84
CA TRP A 104 -8.82 5.69 -3.96
C TRP A 104 -10.14 5.74 -3.22
N SER A 105 -10.09 5.94 -1.91
CA SER A 105 -11.20 6.55 -1.19
C SER A 105 -11.02 8.07 -1.12
N ILE A 106 -12.03 8.82 -1.53
CA ILE A 106 -12.07 10.29 -1.43
C ILE A 106 -12.80 10.78 -0.17
N LYS A 107 -13.23 9.86 0.69
CA LYS A 107 -13.90 10.11 1.96
C LYS A 107 -13.03 9.62 3.12
N GLU A 108 -13.36 10.06 4.33
CA GLU A 108 -12.78 9.48 5.54
C GLU A 108 -13.22 8.02 5.68
N ILE A 109 -12.30 7.15 6.07
CA ILE A 109 -12.55 5.72 6.26
C ILE A 109 -11.96 5.24 7.57
N GLU A 110 -12.63 4.27 8.20
CA GLU A 110 -12.21 3.65 9.45
C GLU A 110 -11.85 2.19 9.18
N PRO A 111 -10.70 1.69 9.67
CA PRO A 111 -10.36 0.29 9.53
C PRO A 111 -11.27 -0.55 10.44
N VAL A 112 -11.79 -1.65 9.90
CA VAL A 112 -12.53 -2.65 10.67
C VAL A 112 -11.58 -3.60 11.42
N ASN A 113 -10.35 -3.73 10.93
CA ASN A 113 -9.30 -4.51 11.57
C ASN A 113 -7.91 -3.94 11.27
N SER A 114 -6.93 -4.27 12.10
CA SER A 114 -5.51 -4.06 11.79
C SER A 114 -4.63 -5.14 12.42
N TYR A 115 -3.65 -5.61 11.68
CA TYR A 115 -2.71 -6.64 12.13
C TYR A 115 -1.32 -6.38 11.57
N ILE A 116 -0.34 -7.13 12.09
CA ILE A 116 1.06 -7.05 11.65
C ILE A 116 1.33 -8.26 10.76
N ILE A 117 1.98 -8.01 9.63
CA ILE A 117 2.58 -9.05 8.80
C ILE A 117 4.10 -8.98 8.90
N GLU A 118 4.73 -10.14 8.76
CA GLU A 118 6.17 -10.28 8.58
C GLU A 118 6.45 -10.62 7.11
N LEU A 119 7.25 -9.80 6.42
CA LEU A 119 7.72 -10.12 5.07
C LEU A 119 8.88 -11.11 5.17
N THR A 120 8.67 -12.34 4.73
CA THR A 120 9.69 -13.41 4.74
C THR A 120 10.52 -13.41 3.47
N TYR A 121 9.93 -12.96 2.36
CA TYR A 121 10.60 -12.83 1.07
C TYR A 121 9.94 -11.77 0.21
N PHE A 122 10.71 -11.02 -0.58
CA PHE A 122 10.19 -10.32 -1.74
C PHE A 122 11.26 -10.19 -2.82
N HIS A 123 10.83 -10.08 -4.07
CA HIS A 123 11.67 -9.78 -5.22
C HIS A 123 11.11 -8.58 -5.99
N VAL A 124 11.96 -7.57 -6.17
CA VAL A 124 11.64 -6.36 -6.93
C VAL A 124 12.01 -6.59 -8.39
N GLU A 125 11.14 -6.20 -9.31
CA GLU A 125 11.40 -6.37 -10.74
C GLU A 125 12.56 -5.48 -11.23
N ASP A 126 13.55 -6.08 -11.89
CA ASP A 126 14.74 -5.37 -12.42
C ASP A 126 14.38 -4.17 -13.32
N LYS A 127 13.32 -4.33 -14.13
CA LYS A 127 12.88 -3.31 -15.10
C LYS A 127 12.09 -2.18 -14.45
N TYR A 128 11.41 -2.46 -13.34
CA TYR A 128 10.54 -1.54 -12.63
C TYR A 128 10.86 -1.65 -11.14
N PRO A 129 11.89 -0.94 -10.65
CA PRO A 129 12.43 -1.09 -9.29
C PRO A 129 11.46 -0.65 -8.17
N TYR A 130 10.20 -0.40 -8.50
CA TYR A 130 9.12 -0.06 -7.59
C TYR A 130 8.02 -1.13 -7.55
N LEU A 131 8.08 -2.16 -8.43
CA LEU A 131 7.12 -3.25 -8.45
C LEU A 131 7.72 -4.47 -7.77
N ILE A 132 7.02 -4.97 -6.75
CA ILE A 132 7.24 -6.31 -6.23
C ILE A 132 6.62 -7.31 -7.21
N ARG A 133 7.39 -8.32 -7.61
CA ARG A 133 6.90 -9.40 -8.47
C ARG A 133 6.44 -10.60 -7.65
N ASP A 134 7.27 -10.98 -6.69
CA ASP A 134 7.06 -12.15 -5.84
C ASP A 134 7.19 -11.69 -4.39
N VAL A 135 6.28 -12.12 -3.53
CA VAL A 135 6.30 -11.78 -2.10
C VAL A 135 5.66 -12.88 -1.28
N GLU A 136 6.29 -13.15 -0.15
CA GLU A 136 5.80 -14.07 0.87
C GLU A 136 5.73 -13.32 2.20
N TYR A 137 4.64 -13.53 2.93
CA TYR A 137 4.46 -12.93 4.24
C TYR A 137 3.63 -13.83 5.15
N GLU A 138 3.85 -13.67 6.46
CA GLU A 138 3.09 -14.34 7.51
C GLU A 138 2.31 -13.31 8.32
N ILE A 139 1.09 -13.64 8.73
CA ILE A 139 0.29 -12.80 9.65
C ILE A 139 0.72 -13.15 11.08
N LEU A 140 1.20 -12.16 11.83
CA LEU A 140 1.76 -12.39 13.16
C LEU A 140 0.71 -12.39 14.28
N ASN A 141 -0.46 -11.80 14.09
CA ASN A 141 -1.56 -11.80 15.06
C ASN A 141 -2.92 -11.66 14.35
N GLU A 142 -3.86 -12.58 14.59
CA GLU A 142 -5.31 -12.43 14.33
C GLU A 142 -6.05 -11.97 15.59
#